data_AF-A0A956BKI5-F1
#
_entry.id   AF-A0A956BKI5-F1
#
_cell.length_a   1.000
_cell.length_b   1.000
_cell.length_c   1.000
_cell.angle_alpha   90.00
_cell.angle_beta   90.00
_cell.angle_gamma   90.00
#
_symmetry.space_group_name_H-M   'P 1'
#
loop_
_entity.id
_entity.type
_entity.pdbx_description
1 polymer ?
#
loop_
_entity_poly.entity_id
_entity_poly.type
_entity_poly.pdbx_seq_one_letter_code
_entity_poly.pdbx_strand_id
1 'polypeptide(L)'
;MSKQATIASLVRTAAKTEAEFMSTVEGIFEEDDVERIWEFFDRLNIPRSQGAEDDLMCTVPDVGGAALEKRYDYGDESRVSSGVQRFLDRHERKIKWHATHPSIEGVDNVLLLFRSAMSITNLRLARLKLLLQSKDELTPEEWSLARKLMNNSFLSFRNFLNLVAGDWVDAMSSTVPRDELAAKLGRFYELVDHQIQRLEKQKEELEGRRREMAVLPEGYPPVKPPVYFHGDLLGKGPWKLFWQSLNDRAHHFREAVG
;
A
#
# COMPACT_ATOMS: atom_id res chain seq x y z
N MET A 1 -17.99 -20.24 24.14
CA MET A 1 -17.24 -19.06 23.67
C MET A 1 -15.84 -19.53 23.29
N SER A 2 -15.46 -19.41 22.01
CA SER A 2 -14.08 -19.65 21.57
C SER A 2 -13.17 -18.59 22.20
N LYS A 3 -11.99 -18.96 22.72
CA LYS A 3 -11.02 -17.97 23.19
C LYS A 3 -10.50 -17.19 21.98
N GLN A 4 -10.60 -15.87 22.03
CA GLN A 4 -10.03 -14.99 21.01
C GLN A 4 -8.52 -15.27 20.89
N ALA A 5 -8.02 -15.38 19.66
CA ALA A 5 -6.60 -15.63 19.41
C ALA A 5 -5.74 -14.52 20.03
N THR A 6 -4.48 -14.78 20.37
CA THR A 6 -3.58 -13.70 20.79
C THR A 6 -2.96 -13.01 19.57
N ILE A 7 -2.58 -11.73 19.67
CA ILE A 7 -1.85 -11.03 18.59
C ILE A 7 -0.60 -11.81 18.17
N ALA A 8 0.13 -12.39 19.11
CA ALA A 8 1.30 -13.22 18.81
C ALA A 8 0.94 -14.48 18.01
N SER A 9 -0.25 -15.06 18.20
CA SER A 9 -0.74 -16.18 17.39
C SER A 9 -1.11 -15.73 15.98
N LEU A 10 -1.79 -14.59 15.85
CA LEU A 10 -2.18 -14.03 14.55
C LEU A 10 -0.95 -13.66 13.73
N VAL A 11 0.02 -12.95 14.29
CA VAL A 11 1.27 -12.56 13.61
C VAL A 11 2.04 -13.79 13.12
N ARG A 12 2.08 -14.88 13.90
CA ARG A 12 2.74 -16.13 13.48
C ARG A 12 1.99 -16.84 12.34
N THR A 13 0.67 -16.73 12.32
CA THR A 13 -0.18 -17.30 11.26
C THR A 13 0.03 -16.50 9.97
N ALA A 14 -0.13 -15.18 10.05
CA ALA A 14 0.09 -14.27 8.93
C ALA A 14 1.50 -14.30 8.32
N ALA A 15 2.50 -14.87 9.01
CA ALA A 15 3.87 -14.96 8.54
C ALA A 15 4.21 -16.27 7.79
N LYS A 16 3.23 -17.16 7.55
CA LYS A 16 3.47 -18.46 6.90
C LYS A 16 3.35 -18.43 5.38
N THR A 17 2.27 -17.86 4.86
CA THR A 17 2.01 -17.76 3.41
C THR A 17 1.31 -16.45 3.07
N GLU A 18 1.29 -16.04 1.80
CA GLU A 18 0.49 -14.89 1.33
C GLU A 18 -1.00 -15.11 1.62
N ALA A 19 -1.52 -16.32 1.42
CA ALA A 19 -2.92 -16.64 1.73
C ALA A 19 -3.23 -16.49 3.23
N GLU A 20 -2.37 -17.02 4.12
CA GLU A 20 -2.55 -16.86 5.57
C GLU A 20 -2.38 -15.39 6.00
N PHE A 21 -1.48 -14.64 5.36
CA PHE A 21 -1.35 -13.20 5.56
C PHE A 21 -2.67 -12.48 5.26
N MET A 22 -3.23 -12.69 4.06
CA MET A 22 -4.46 -12.03 3.62
C MET A 22 -5.65 -12.40 4.52
N SER A 23 -5.85 -13.69 4.78
CA SER A 23 -6.94 -14.15 5.65
C SER A 23 -6.81 -13.64 7.09
N THR A 24 -5.59 -13.54 7.62
CA THR A 24 -5.40 -13.00 8.98
C THR A 24 -5.62 -11.50 9.03
N VAL A 25 -5.21 -10.77 7.98
CA VAL A 25 -5.49 -9.33 7.86
C VAL A 25 -7.01 -9.10 7.80
N GLU A 26 -7.75 -9.84 6.98
CA GLU A 26 -9.22 -9.74 6.94
C GLU A 26 -9.83 -10.06 8.31
N GLY A 27 -9.42 -11.17 8.91
CA GLY A 27 -9.92 -11.61 10.21
C GLY A 27 -9.71 -10.59 11.34
N ILE A 28 -8.57 -9.87 11.37
CA ILE A 28 -8.34 -8.88 12.43
C ILE A 28 -9.26 -7.65 12.29
N PHE A 29 -9.62 -7.26 11.06
CA PHE A 29 -10.60 -6.19 10.85
C PHE A 29 -12.02 -6.65 11.20
N GLU A 30 -12.34 -7.94 11.04
CA GLU A 30 -13.63 -8.51 11.48
C GLU A 30 -13.82 -8.44 13.00
N GLU A 31 -12.76 -8.37 13.79
CA GLU A 31 -12.84 -8.24 15.25
C GLU A 31 -13.37 -6.87 15.73
N ASP A 32 -13.35 -5.84 14.86
CA ASP A 32 -13.85 -4.48 15.15
C ASP A 32 -13.15 -3.75 16.30
N ASP A 33 -11.92 -4.15 16.62
CA ASP A 33 -11.15 -3.58 17.72
C ASP A 33 -9.96 -2.77 17.16
N VAL A 34 -10.11 -1.45 17.17
CA VAL A 34 -9.11 -0.50 16.65
C VAL A 34 -7.76 -0.63 17.35
N GLU A 35 -7.75 -0.86 18.67
CA GLU A 35 -6.50 -1.01 19.42
C GLU A 35 -5.76 -2.27 19.00
N ARG A 36 -6.53 -3.34 18.79
CA ARG A 36 -6.01 -4.64 18.45
C ARG A 36 -5.59 -4.76 16.99
N ILE A 37 -6.31 -4.13 16.06
CA ILE A 37 -5.86 -3.95 14.66
C ILE A 37 -4.54 -3.18 14.63
N TRP A 38 -4.45 -2.09 15.39
CA TRP A 38 -3.22 -1.33 15.50
C TRP A 38 -2.06 -2.16 16.08
N GLU A 39 -2.28 -2.89 17.17
CA GLU A 39 -1.26 -3.76 17.79
C GLU A 39 -0.82 -4.88 16.84
N PHE A 40 -1.76 -5.45 16.08
CA PHE A 40 -1.48 -6.44 15.06
C PHE A 40 -0.51 -5.91 14.01
N PHE A 41 -0.82 -4.78 13.36
CA PHE A 41 0.09 -4.18 12.37
C PHE A 41 1.41 -3.72 12.99
N ASP A 42 1.39 -3.19 14.21
CA ASP A 42 2.61 -2.83 14.93
C ASP A 42 3.52 -4.04 15.13
N ARG A 43 2.99 -5.27 15.24
CA ARG A 43 3.80 -6.49 15.42
C ARG A 43 3.95 -7.35 14.17
N LEU A 44 3.16 -7.09 13.13
CA LEU A 44 3.10 -7.89 11.93
C LEU A 44 4.44 -7.91 11.20
N ASN A 45 4.81 -9.10 10.72
CA ASN A 45 5.99 -9.33 9.94
C ASN A 45 5.55 -10.07 8.68
N ILE A 46 5.99 -9.62 7.50
CA ILE A 46 5.71 -10.29 6.22
C ILE A 46 6.36 -11.68 6.25
N PRO A 47 5.67 -12.70 5.70
CA PRO A 47 6.23 -14.03 5.49
C PRO A 47 7.64 -14.00 4.90
N ARG A 48 8.45 -14.98 5.30
CA ARG A 48 9.66 -15.30 4.53
C ARG A 48 9.24 -16.33 3.50
N SER A 49 9.64 -16.16 2.23
CA SER A 49 9.51 -17.23 1.25
C SER A 49 10.28 -18.44 1.76
N GLN A 50 9.57 -19.47 2.22
CA GLN A 50 10.12 -20.78 2.54
C GLN A 50 9.81 -21.79 1.41
N GLY A 51 9.57 -21.28 0.19
CA GLY A 51 9.13 -22.10 -0.95
C GLY A 51 7.67 -22.56 -0.89
N ALA A 52 6.85 -21.90 -0.07
CA ALA A 52 5.43 -22.23 0.13
C ALA A 52 4.46 -21.40 -0.74
N GLU A 53 4.98 -20.48 -1.54
CA GLU A 53 4.16 -19.56 -2.35
C GLU A 53 4.02 -20.11 -3.77
N ASP A 54 2.78 -20.31 -4.18
CA ASP A 54 2.44 -20.66 -5.54
C ASP A 54 2.27 -19.37 -6.36
N ASP A 55 3.05 -19.22 -7.44
CA ASP A 55 2.92 -18.16 -8.46
C ASP A 55 2.92 -16.71 -7.95
N LEU A 56 4.09 -16.23 -7.48
CA LEU A 56 4.31 -14.82 -7.09
C LEU A 56 4.14 -13.80 -8.24
N MET A 57 3.94 -14.27 -9.47
CA MET A 57 3.77 -13.44 -10.66
C MET A 57 2.30 -13.19 -11.00
N CYS A 58 1.37 -13.87 -10.32
CA CYS A 58 -0.07 -13.66 -10.51
C CYS A 58 -0.51 -12.28 -10.00
N THR A 59 -1.77 -11.91 -10.22
CA THR A 59 -2.32 -10.65 -9.70
C THR A 59 -2.20 -10.60 -8.17
N VAL A 60 -1.84 -9.44 -7.63
CA VAL A 60 -1.79 -9.22 -6.18
C VAL A 60 -3.20 -9.44 -5.61
N PRO A 61 -3.37 -10.33 -4.61
CA PRO A 61 -4.68 -10.58 -4.03
C PRO A 61 -5.18 -9.34 -3.30
N ASP A 62 -6.50 -9.14 -3.39
CA ASP A 62 -7.18 -8.08 -2.68
C ASP A 62 -7.52 -8.51 -1.26
N VAL A 63 -7.25 -7.62 -0.30
CA VAL A 63 -7.83 -7.75 1.04
C VAL A 63 -9.30 -7.38 0.85
N GLY A 64 -10.17 -8.37 0.81
CA GLY A 64 -11.58 -8.25 0.52
C GLY A 64 -12.48 -8.41 1.74
N GLY A 65 -13.76 -8.64 1.49
CA GLY A 65 -14.72 -9.10 2.49
C GLY A 65 -15.26 -8.02 3.43
N ALA A 66 -15.93 -8.47 4.51
CA ALA A 66 -16.59 -7.62 5.50
C ALA A 66 -15.63 -6.64 6.20
N ALA A 67 -14.33 -6.96 6.24
CA ALA A 67 -13.26 -6.08 6.69
C ALA A 67 -13.20 -4.74 5.95
N LEU A 68 -13.50 -4.75 4.64
CA LEU A 68 -13.62 -3.54 3.82
C LEU A 68 -14.93 -2.81 4.05
N GLU A 69 -15.97 -3.39 4.66
CA GLU A 69 -17.26 -2.69 4.77
C GLU A 69 -17.38 -1.88 6.06
N LYS A 70 -16.48 -2.12 7.02
CA LYS A 70 -16.48 -1.47 8.33
C LYS A 70 -16.00 -0.03 8.26
N ARG A 71 -16.86 0.87 8.72
CA ARG A 71 -16.61 2.31 8.78
C ARG A 71 -16.17 2.69 10.19
N TYR A 72 -14.96 3.21 10.29
CA TYR A 72 -14.47 3.87 11.48
C TYR A 72 -14.65 5.38 11.35
N ASP A 73 -14.56 6.08 12.47
CA ASP A 73 -14.37 7.52 12.41
C ASP A 73 -12.94 7.87 11.95
N TYR A 74 -12.71 9.17 11.69
CA TYR A 74 -11.42 9.65 11.20
C TYR A 74 -10.27 9.43 12.19
N GLY A 75 -10.55 9.47 13.51
CA GLY A 75 -9.55 9.30 14.55
C GLY A 75 -9.08 7.85 14.63
N ASP A 76 -10.03 6.92 14.64
CA ASP A 76 -9.80 5.49 14.64
C ASP A 76 -9.10 5.03 13.36
N GLU A 77 -9.53 5.53 12.19
CA GLU A 77 -8.86 5.23 10.92
C GLU A 77 -7.41 5.76 10.92
N SER A 78 -7.17 6.95 11.48
CA SER A 78 -5.83 7.48 11.64
C SER A 78 -4.98 6.61 12.57
N ARG A 79 -5.55 6.06 13.64
CA ARG A 79 -4.86 5.14 14.54
C ARG A 79 -4.50 3.84 13.82
N VAL A 80 -5.45 3.17 13.17
CA VAL A 80 -5.19 1.97 12.35
C VAL A 80 -4.10 2.25 11.31
N SER A 81 -4.24 3.35 10.57
CA SER A 81 -3.27 3.75 9.55
C SER A 81 -1.87 3.99 10.12
N SER A 82 -1.72 4.40 11.38
CA SER A 82 -0.41 4.56 12.01
C SER A 82 0.27 3.21 12.27
N GLY A 83 -0.49 2.19 12.66
CA GLY A 83 0.01 0.81 12.83
C GLY A 83 0.44 0.25 11.47
N VAL A 84 -0.39 0.43 10.44
CA VAL A 84 -0.07 0.06 9.07
C VAL A 84 1.21 0.76 8.56
N GLN A 85 1.40 2.04 8.87
CA GLN A 85 2.63 2.75 8.48
C GLN A 85 3.87 2.12 9.12
N ARG A 86 3.81 1.75 10.41
CA ARG A 86 4.93 1.08 11.09
C ARG A 86 5.25 -0.28 10.47
N PHE A 87 4.22 -1.01 10.05
CA PHE A 87 4.40 -2.23 9.27
C PHE A 87 5.15 -1.93 7.97
N LEU A 88 4.72 -0.95 7.18
CA LEU A 88 5.37 -0.59 5.91
C LEU A 88 6.82 -0.14 6.11
N ASP A 89 7.09 0.76 7.06
CA ASP A 89 8.43 1.28 7.36
C ASP A 89 9.42 0.17 7.78
N ARG A 90 8.94 -0.84 8.54
CA ARG A 90 9.75 -2.00 8.92
C ARG A 90 10.18 -2.80 7.71
N HIS A 91 9.30 -2.95 6.73
CA HIS A 91 9.53 -3.80 5.56
C HIS A 91 10.33 -3.11 4.46
N GLU A 92 10.31 -1.77 4.38
CA GLU A 92 11.28 -1.01 3.57
C GLU A 92 12.73 -1.37 3.94
N ARG A 93 13.03 -1.52 5.24
CA ARG A 93 14.39 -1.89 5.70
C ARG A 93 14.83 -3.27 5.21
N LYS A 94 13.89 -4.20 5.01
CA LYS A 94 14.20 -5.53 4.48
C LYS A 94 14.56 -5.47 3.00
N ILE A 95 13.84 -4.68 2.20
CA ILE A 95 14.19 -4.48 0.78
C ILE A 95 15.56 -3.82 0.67
N LYS A 96 15.85 -2.80 1.49
CA LYS A 96 17.19 -2.19 1.57
C LYS A 96 18.28 -3.19 1.95
N TRP A 97 17.97 -4.13 2.84
CA TRP A 97 18.90 -5.22 3.17
C TRP A 97 19.18 -6.12 1.96
N HIS A 98 18.13 -6.52 1.21
CA HIS A 98 18.29 -7.29 -0.02
C HIS A 98 19.03 -6.53 -1.13
N ALA A 99 18.92 -5.19 -1.18
CA ALA A 99 19.71 -4.37 -2.11
C ALA A 99 21.20 -4.35 -1.74
N THR A 100 21.55 -4.44 -0.46
CA THR A 100 22.95 -4.50 0.00
C THR A 100 23.53 -5.92 0.01
N HIS A 101 22.67 -6.94 -0.03
CA HIS A 101 23.04 -8.36 -0.07
C HIS A 101 22.28 -9.05 -1.23
N PRO A 102 22.55 -8.65 -2.48
CA PRO A 102 21.85 -9.20 -3.64
C PRO A 102 22.11 -10.71 -3.77
N SER A 103 21.03 -11.47 -3.90
CA SER A 103 21.06 -12.93 -4.07
C SER A 103 19.81 -13.38 -4.81
N ILE A 104 19.99 -14.35 -5.73
CA ILE A 104 18.87 -14.94 -6.48
C ILE A 104 17.84 -15.62 -5.55
N GLU A 105 18.30 -16.22 -4.45
CA GLU A 105 17.43 -16.82 -3.42
C GLU A 105 16.60 -15.74 -2.68
N GLY A 106 17.08 -14.50 -2.69
CA GLY A 106 16.40 -13.35 -2.09
C GLY A 106 15.25 -12.80 -2.92
N VAL A 107 15.14 -13.17 -4.21
CA VAL A 107 14.15 -12.59 -5.13
C VAL A 107 12.72 -12.80 -4.61
N ASP A 108 12.35 -14.05 -4.29
CA ASP A 108 10.98 -14.38 -3.87
C ASP A 108 10.57 -13.59 -2.60
N ASN A 109 11.53 -13.33 -1.70
CA ASN A 109 11.28 -12.51 -0.52
C ASN A 109 10.97 -11.06 -0.92
N VAL A 110 11.71 -10.47 -1.85
CA VAL A 110 11.43 -9.10 -2.32
C VAL A 110 10.08 -9.02 -3.03
N LEU A 111 9.73 -10.02 -3.85
CA LEU A 111 8.42 -10.06 -4.51
C LEU A 111 7.29 -10.13 -3.48
N LEU A 112 7.40 -11.01 -2.48
CA LEU A 112 6.42 -11.09 -1.39
C LEU A 112 6.30 -9.78 -0.60
N LEU A 113 7.45 -9.15 -0.29
CA LEU A 113 7.47 -7.86 0.40
C LEU A 113 6.73 -6.79 -0.40
N PHE A 114 6.96 -6.74 -1.71
CA PHE A 114 6.28 -5.81 -2.60
C PHE A 114 4.78 -6.10 -2.66
N ARG A 115 4.38 -7.35 -2.98
CA ARG A 115 2.98 -7.76 -3.08
C ARG A 115 2.19 -7.45 -1.81
N SER A 116 2.72 -7.83 -0.65
CA SER A 116 2.12 -7.53 0.65
C SER A 116 1.98 -6.02 0.89
N ALA A 117 2.99 -5.22 0.55
CA ALA A 117 2.91 -3.77 0.66
C ALA A 117 1.85 -3.17 -0.28
N MET A 118 1.67 -3.74 -1.48
CA MET A 118 0.64 -3.33 -2.43
C MET A 118 -0.77 -3.68 -1.92
N SER A 119 -0.99 -4.91 -1.44
CA SER A 119 -2.27 -5.32 -0.82
C SER A 119 -2.66 -4.39 0.33
N ILE A 120 -1.72 -4.07 1.21
CA ILE A 120 -1.96 -3.18 2.34
C ILE A 120 -2.17 -1.72 1.91
N THR A 121 -1.48 -1.26 0.87
CA THR A 121 -1.71 0.08 0.30
C THR A 121 -3.11 0.17 -0.32
N ASN A 122 -3.52 -0.85 -1.07
CA ASN A 122 -4.85 -0.94 -1.68
C ASN A 122 -5.94 -0.97 -0.60
N LEU A 123 -5.73 -1.71 0.48
CA LEU A 123 -6.60 -1.71 1.65
C LEU A 123 -6.78 -0.30 2.23
N ARG A 124 -5.69 0.43 2.50
CA ARG A 124 -5.77 1.81 3.02
C ARG A 124 -6.56 2.74 2.10
N LEU A 125 -6.37 2.64 0.80
CA LEU A 125 -7.07 3.47 -0.18
C LEU A 125 -8.55 3.12 -0.28
N ALA A 126 -8.89 1.84 -0.22
CA ALA A 126 -10.28 1.38 -0.14
C ALA A 126 -10.96 1.90 1.15
N ARG A 127 -10.30 1.79 2.29
CA ARG A 127 -10.79 2.31 3.57
C ARG A 127 -10.98 3.83 3.58
N LEU A 128 -10.02 4.56 3.03
CA LEU A 128 -10.14 6.01 2.85
C LEU A 128 -11.35 6.36 1.98
N LYS A 129 -11.58 5.64 0.88
CA LYS A 129 -12.75 5.85 0.03
C LYS A 129 -14.05 5.71 0.83
N LEU A 130 -14.17 4.67 1.65
CA LEU A 130 -15.35 4.44 2.48
C LEU A 130 -15.53 5.52 3.54
N LEU A 131 -14.43 5.99 4.13
CA LEU A 131 -14.45 7.09 5.08
C LEU A 131 -14.99 8.37 4.42
N LEU A 132 -14.50 8.72 3.22
CA LEU A 132 -15.00 9.86 2.45
C LEU A 132 -16.45 9.69 1.94
N GLN A 133 -16.93 8.45 1.78
CA GLN A 133 -18.32 8.16 1.42
C GLN A 133 -19.26 8.17 2.63
N SER A 134 -18.73 8.20 3.85
CA SER A 134 -19.55 8.14 5.07
C SER A 134 -20.27 9.46 5.39
N LYS A 135 -19.83 10.58 4.79
CA LYS A 135 -20.35 11.92 5.04
C LYS A 135 -20.41 12.74 3.76
N ASP A 136 -21.32 13.70 3.72
CA ASP A 136 -21.44 14.68 2.63
C ASP A 136 -20.56 15.92 2.85
N GLU A 137 -20.25 16.24 4.11
CA GLU A 137 -19.39 17.35 4.50
C GLU A 137 -18.41 16.91 5.59
N LEU A 138 -17.19 17.44 5.53
CA LEU A 138 -16.12 17.16 6.49
C LEU A 138 -15.70 18.43 7.21
N THR A 139 -15.38 18.32 8.50
CA THR A 139 -14.76 19.43 9.24
C THR A 139 -13.32 19.69 8.77
N PRO A 140 -12.72 20.85 9.10
CA PRO A 140 -11.31 21.11 8.80
C PRO A 140 -10.35 20.04 9.35
N GLU A 141 -10.62 19.53 10.54
CA GLU A 141 -9.83 18.47 11.18
C GLU A 141 -9.96 17.14 10.41
N GLU A 142 -11.17 16.78 10.01
CA GLU A 142 -11.43 15.56 9.22
C GLU A 142 -10.78 15.67 7.83
N TRP A 143 -10.81 16.84 7.20
CA TRP A 143 -10.08 17.11 5.97
C TRP A 143 -8.57 16.92 6.13
N SER A 144 -8.00 17.41 7.24
CA SER A 144 -6.59 17.24 7.56
C SER A 144 -6.22 15.76 7.71
N LEU A 145 -7.06 14.98 8.39
CA LEU A 145 -6.88 13.54 8.57
C LEU A 145 -7.02 12.77 7.25
N ALA A 146 -8.06 13.02 6.46
CA ALA A 146 -8.23 12.43 5.12
C ALA A 146 -7.02 12.69 4.22
N ARG A 147 -6.54 13.95 4.19
CA ARG A 147 -5.34 14.32 3.42
C ARG A 147 -4.13 13.50 3.86
N LYS A 148 -3.89 13.42 5.17
CA LYS A 148 -2.75 12.66 5.72
C LYS A 148 -2.85 11.17 5.37
N LEU A 149 -4.02 10.57 5.50
CA LEU A 149 -4.28 9.18 5.13
C LEU A 149 -4.01 8.93 3.64
N MET A 150 -4.48 9.83 2.78
CA MET A 150 -4.25 9.77 1.34
C MET A 150 -2.77 9.84 1.02
N ASN A 151 -2.07 10.89 1.48
CA ASN A 151 -0.66 11.10 1.17
C ASN A 151 0.22 9.94 1.64
N ASN A 152 -0.01 9.46 2.86
CA ASN A 152 0.77 8.34 3.38
C ASN A 152 0.58 7.08 2.53
N SER A 153 -0.62 6.84 1.99
CA SER A 153 -0.89 5.68 1.14
C SER A 153 -0.12 5.77 -0.20
N PHE A 154 -0.22 6.89 -0.90
CA PHE A 154 0.50 7.10 -2.17
C PHE A 154 2.03 7.18 -1.99
N LEU A 155 2.50 7.83 -0.92
CA LEU A 155 3.94 7.90 -0.61
C LEU A 155 4.53 6.53 -0.33
N SER A 156 3.82 5.70 0.43
CA SER A 156 4.27 4.34 0.74
C SER A 156 4.42 3.52 -0.54
N PHE A 157 3.45 3.58 -1.45
CA PHE A 157 3.57 2.93 -2.76
C PHE A 157 4.84 3.35 -3.49
N ARG A 158 5.05 4.67 -3.63
CA ARG A 158 6.20 5.22 -4.36
C ARG A 158 7.51 4.81 -3.70
N ASN A 159 7.59 4.82 -2.38
CA ASN A 159 8.80 4.41 -1.66
C ASN A 159 9.12 2.94 -1.92
N PHE A 160 8.14 2.04 -1.83
CA PHE A 160 8.33 0.62 -2.13
C PHE A 160 8.75 0.41 -3.58
N LEU A 161 8.10 1.09 -4.53
CA LEU A 161 8.49 1.00 -5.94
C LEU A 161 9.91 1.51 -6.16
N ASN A 162 10.30 2.64 -5.56
CA ASN A 162 11.67 3.16 -5.67
C ASN A 162 12.71 2.17 -5.13
N LEU A 163 12.39 1.44 -4.06
CA LEU A 163 13.30 0.45 -3.48
C LEU A 163 13.44 -0.78 -4.37
N VAL A 164 12.33 -1.28 -4.93
CA VAL A 164 12.34 -2.49 -5.78
C VAL A 164 12.84 -2.15 -7.19
N ALA A 165 12.24 -1.16 -7.84
CA ALA A 165 12.55 -0.70 -9.18
C ALA A 165 13.63 0.39 -9.25
N GLY A 166 14.50 0.44 -8.25
CA GLY A 166 15.69 1.26 -8.21
C GLY A 166 16.78 0.48 -7.52
N ASP A 167 17.03 0.81 -6.25
CA ASP A 167 18.16 0.30 -5.46
C ASP A 167 18.33 -1.23 -5.55
N TRP A 168 17.24 -1.99 -5.43
CA TRP A 168 17.30 -3.45 -5.45
C TRP A 168 17.55 -4.03 -6.85
N VAL A 169 16.76 -3.63 -7.86
CA VAL A 169 16.94 -4.17 -9.22
C VAL A 169 18.30 -3.80 -9.80
N ASP A 170 18.83 -2.61 -9.46
CA ASP A 170 20.18 -2.18 -9.84
C ASP A 170 21.26 -3.08 -9.24
N ALA A 171 21.13 -3.38 -7.95
CA ALA A 171 22.05 -4.27 -7.24
C ALA A 171 21.98 -5.71 -7.81
N MET A 172 20.77 -6.20 -8.10
CA MET A 172 20.56 -7.52 -8.69
C MET A 172 21.16 -7.60 -10.10
N SER A 173 20.88 -6.62 -10.96
CA SER A 173 21.38 -6.59 -12.35
C SER A 173 22.90 -6.47 -12.43
N SER A 174 23.52 -5.91 -11.39
CA SER A 174 24.98 -5.81 -11.28
C SER A 174 25.65 -7.08 -10.73
N THR A 175 24.90 -7.96 -10.07
CA THR A 175 25.44 -9.11 -9.31
C THR A 175 25.05 -10.46 -9.91
N VAL A 176 23.83 -10.58 -10.41
CA VAL A 176 23.23 -11.82 -10.88
C VAL A 176 23.18 -11.82 -12.42
N PRO A 177 23.50 -12.94 -13.09
CA PRO A 177 23.36 -13.05 -14.54
C PRO A 177 21.95 -12.65 -15.01
N ARG A 178 21.89 -11.89 -16.10
CA ARG A 178 20.63 -11.32 -16.62
C ARG A 178 19.62 -12.40 -16.97
N ASP A 179 20.04 -13.49 -17.59
CA ASP A 179 19.19 -14.62 -17.96
C ASP A 179 18.59 -15.32 -16.73
N GLU A 180 19.39 -15.51 -15.68
CA GLU A 180 18.94 -16.07 -14.41
C GLU A 180 17.94 -15.13 -13.70
N LEU A 181 18.25 -13.83 -13.66
CA LEU A 181 17.37 -12.82 -13.06
C LEU A 181 16.05 -12.69 -13.83
N ALA A 182 16.10 -12.65 -15.16
CA ALA A 182 14.92 -12.59 -16.03
C ALA A 182 14.04 -13.84 -15.88
N ALA A 183 14.66 -15.03 -15.82
CA ALA A 183 13.93 -16.27 -15.59
C ALA A 183 13.21 -16.28 -14.23
N LYS A 184 13.84 -15.73 -13.20
CA LYS A 184 13.29 -15.68 -11.84
C LYS A 184 12.21 -14.60 -11.68
N LEU A 185 12.38 -13.45 -12.33
CA LEU A 185 11.42 -12.34 -12.26
C LEU A 185 10.24 -12.52 -13.21
N GLY A 186 10.39 -13.27 -14.29
CA GLY A 186 9.32 -13.58 -15.24
C GLY A 186 8.54 -12.33 -15.66
N ARG A 187 7.24 -12.31 -15.31
CA ARG A 187 6.29 -11.25 -15.69
C ARG A 187 6.02 -10.25 -14.55
N PHE A 188 6.90 -10.17 -13.55
CA PHE A 188 6.70 -9.28 -12.40
C PHE A 188 6.55 -7.80 -12.79
N TYR A 189 7.17 -7.36 -13.88
CA TYR A 189 7.00 -5.99 -14.38
C TYR A 189 5.54 -5.69 -14.76
N GLU A 190 4.79 -6.67 -15.26
CA GLU A 190 3.37 -6.50 -15.58
C GLU A 190 2.54 -6.32 -14.31
N LEU A 191 2.93 -6.98 -13.23
CA LEU A 191 2.33 -6.79 -11.91
C LEU A 191 2.56 -5.36 -11.43
N VAL A 192 3.78 -4.83 -11.57
CA VAL A 192 4.09 -3.43 -11.25
C VAL A 192 3.22 -2.48 -12.07
N ASP A 193 3.16 -2.66 -13.39
CA ASP A 193 2.35 -1.83 -14.29
C ASP A 193 0.85 -1.89 -13.91
N HIS A 194 0.34 -3.08 -13.59
CA HIS A 194 -1.04 -3.25 -13.14
C HIS A 194 -1.33 -2.50 -11.82
N GLN A 195 -0.40 -2.55 -10.86
CA GLN A 195 -0.58 -1.83 -9.59
C GLN A 195 -0.53 -0.30 -9.78
N ILE A 196 0.28 0.22 -10.72
CA ILE A 196 0.30 1.65 -11.06
C ILE A 196 -1.05 2.08 -11.64
N GLN A 197 -1.60 1.33 -12.59
CA GLN A 197 -2.91 1.62 -13.19
C GLN A 197 -4.03 1.58 -12.14
N ARG A 198 -3.97 0.61 -11.22
CA ARG A 198 -4.92 0.52 -10.12
C ARG A 198 -4.85 1.72 -9.19
N LEU A 199 -3.64 2.16 -8.84
CA LEU A 199 -3.40 3.32 -8.01
C LEU A 199 -3.93 4.61 -8.66
N GLU A 200 -3.78 4.73 -9.99
CA GLU A 200 -4.33 5.85 -10.76
C GLU A 200 -5.85 5.88 -10.70
N LYS A 201 -6.52 4.74 -10.93
CA LYS A 201 -7.97 4.62 -10.79
C LYS A 201 -8.45 5.01 -9.39
N GLN A 202 -7.80 4.51 -8.34
CA GLN A 202 -8.17 4.86 -6.96
C GLN A 202 -7.99 6.35 -6.68
N LYS A 203 -6.93 6.97 -7.22
CA LYS A 203 -6.74 8.42 -7.14
C LYS A 203 -7.88 9.17 -7.80
N GLU A 204 -8.34 8.74 -8.98
CA GLU A 204 -9.45 9.41 -9.68
C GLU A 204 -10.75 9.34 -8.88
N GLU A 205 -11.05 8.18 -8.31
CA GLU A 205 -12.23 7.99 -7.45
C GLU A 205 -12.19 8.87 -6.20
N LEU A 206 -11.04 8.92 -5.51
CA LEU A 206 -10.85 9.75 -4.32
C LEU A 206 -10.94 11.25 -4.66
N GLU A 207 -10.31 11.69 -5.76
CA GLU A 207 -10.40 13.07 -6.23
C GLU A 207 -11.80 13.44 -6.71
N GLY A 208 -12.53 12.50 -7.31
CA GLY A 208 -13.94 12.66 -7.68
C GLY A 208 -14.77 12.97 -6.44
N ARG A 209 -14.69 12.09 -5.41
CA ARG A 209 -15.42 12.30 -4.16
C ARG A 209 -15.01 13.60 -3.45
N ARG A 210 -13.71 13.92 -3.44
CA ARG A 210 -13.21 15.19 -2.88
C ARG A 210 -13.87 16.41 -3.52
N ARG A 211 -14.07 16.40 -4.85
CA ARG A 211 -14.72 17.50 -5.57
C ARG A 211 -16.21 17.59 -5.26
N GLU A 212 -16.89 16.46 -5.13
CA GLU A 212 -18.31 16.40 -4.73
C GLU A 212 -18.54 16.99 -3.34
N MET A 213 -17.64 16.74 -2.39
CA MET A 213 -17.76 17.30 -1.02
C MET A 213 -17.32 18.77 -0.93
N ALA A 214 -16.79 19.35 -2.01
CA ALA A 214 -16.34 20.73 -2.06
C ALA A 214 -17.43 21.70 -2.59
N VAL A 215 -18.72 21.34 -2.47
CA VAL A 215 -19.84 22.10 -3.01
C VAL A 215 -19.94 23.49 -2.37
N LEU A 216 -20.16 24.46 -3.27
CA LEU A 216 -20.27 25.88 -3.01
C LEU A 216 -21.73 26.22 -2.64
N PRO A 217 -22.00 26.91 -1.52
CA PRO A 217 -23.31 27.47 -1.27
C PRO A 217 -23.73 28.41 -2.41
N GLU A 218 -24.99 28.34 -2.83
CA GLU A 218 -25.54 29.18 -3.88
C GLU A 218 -25.39 30.68 -3.52
N GLY A 219 -24.82 31.48 -4.42
CA GLY A 219 -24.59 32.92 -4.21
C GLY A 219 -23.25 33.31 -3.56
N TYR A 220 -22.42 32.35 -3.13
CA TYR A 220 -21.07 32.64 -2.67
C TYR A 220 -20.06 32.56 -3.84
N PRO A 221 -19.07 33.47 -3.93
CA PRO A 221 -17.98 33.32 -4.89
C PRO A 221 -17.33 31.96 -4.69
N PRO A 222 -16.82 31.28 -5.74
CA PRO A 222 -16.20 29.97 -5.60
C PRO A 222 -15.14 30.03 -4.52
N VAL A 223 -15.46 29.51 -3.33
CA VAL A 223 -14.49 29.23 -2.28
C VAL A 223 -13.55 28.26 -2.96
N LYS A 224 -12.37 28.74 -3.33
CA LYS A 224 -11.29 27.87 -3.81
C LYS A 224 -11.27 26.68 -2.85
N PRO A 225 -11.30 25.42 -3.34
CA PRO A 225 -11.20 24.27 -2.45
C PRO A 225 -10.08 24.58 -1.45
N PRO A 226 -10.32 24.44 -0.14
CA PRO A 226 -9.40 24.92 0.88
C PRO A 226 -7.96 24.60 0.49
N VAL A 227 -7.09 25.61 0.49
CA VAL A 227 -5.74 25.61 -0.11
C VAL A 227 -4.83 24.48 0.44
N TYR A 228 -5.27 23.77 1.48
CA TYR A 228 -4.62 22.63 2.09
C TYR A 228 -4.24 21.50 1.10
N PHE A 229 -4.90 21.31 -0.05
CA PHE A 229 -4.49 20.29 -1.03
C PHE A 229 -3.38 20.75 -2.00
N HIS A 230 -3.03 22.04 -2.07
CA HIS A 230 -2.11 22.57 -3.09
C HIS A 230 -0.61 22.44 -2.75
N GLY A 231 -0.25 22.21 -1.49
CA GLY A 231 1.14 22.10 -1.02
C GLY A 231 1.63 20.68 -0.77
N ASP A 232 0.82 19.66 -1.08
CA ASP A 232 1.15 18.25 -0.89
C ASP A 232 1.13 17.49 -2.22
N LEU A 233 1.38 16.18 -2.22
CA LEU A 233 1.20 15.29 -3.39
C LEU A 233 -0.11 15.54 -4.17
N LEU A 234 -1.11 16.09 -3.51
CA LEU A 234 -2.44 16.37 -4.03
C LEU A 234 -2.55 17.69 -4.83
N GLY A 235 -1.47 18.45 -4.94
CA GLY A 235 -1.37 19.59 -5.83
C GLY A 235 -1.22 19.15 -7.30
N LYS A 236 -1.66 19.99 -8.25
CA LYS A 236 -1.58 19.67 -9.70
C LYS A 236 -0.15 19.37 -10.19
N GLY A 237 0.86 20.08 -9.68
CA GLY A 237 2.27 19.86 -10.03
C GLY A 237 2.86 18.58 -9.41
N PRO A 238 2.74 18.40 -8.08
CA PRO A 238 3.20 17.20 -7.38
C PRO A 238 2.67 15.89 -7.96
N TRP A 239 1.41 15.83 -8.42
CA TRP A 239 0.86 14.64 -9.07
C TRP A 239 1.57 14.25 -10.37
N LYS A 240 1.86 15.23 -11.24
CA LYS A 240 2.55 14.95 -12.50
C LYS A 240 3.94 14.38 -12.23
N LEU A 241 4.68 14.99 -11.30
CA LEU A 241 6.01 14.53 -10.90
C LEU A 241 5.96 13.15 -10.23
N PHE A 242 4.92 12.88 -9.43
CA PHE A 242 4.69 11.58 -8.82
C PHE A 242 4.51 10.48 -9.87
N TRP A 243 3.58 10.65 -10.81
CA TRP A 243 3.33 9.64 -11.84
C TRP A 243 4.48 9.49 -12.82
N GLN A 244 5.15 10.60 -13.18
CA GLN A 244 6.38 10.54 -13.95
C GLN A 244 7.42 9.68 -13.22
N SER A 245 7.66 9.93 -11.93
CA SER A 245 8.58 9.11 -11.14
C SER A 245 8.17 7.63 -11.07
N LEU A 246 6.89 7.29 -10.98
CA LEU A 246 6.46 5.89 -10.96
C LEU A 246 6.67 5.22 -12.33
N ASN A 247 6.33 5.91 -13.41
CA ASN A 247 6.49 5.41 -14.77
C ASN A 247 7.97 5.25 -15.14
N ASP A 248 8.82 6.21 -14.77
CA ASP A 248 10.26 6.14 -14.97
C ASP A 248 10.86 4.92 -14.24
N ARG A 249 10.39 4.65 -13.01
CA ARG A 249 10.81 3.47 -12.23
C ARG A 249 10.31 2.15 -12.82
N ALA A 250 9.04 2.08 -13.22
CA ALA A 250 8.51 0.90 -13.88
C ALA A 250 9.24 0.60 -15.19
N HIS A 251 9.54 1.64 -15.96
CA HIS A 251 10.35 1.52 -17.17
C HIS A 251 11.76 1.03 -16.88
N HIS A 252 12.44 1.63 -15.89
CA HIS A 252 13.77 1.19 -15.44
C HIS A 252 13.79 -0.29 -15.03
N PHE A 253 12.77 -0.74 -14.30
CA PHE A 253 12.63 -2.15 -13.94
C PHE A 253 12.50 -3.04 -15.19
N ARG A 254 11.72 -2.62 -16.19
CA ARG A 254 11.61 -3.36 -17.46
C ARG A 254 12.94 -3.44 -18.19
N GLU A 255 13.74 -2.37 -18.20
CA GLU A 255 15.06 -2.36 -18.86
C GLU A 255 16.11 -3.19 -18.12
N ALA A 256 16.07 -3.19 -16.79
CA ALA A 256 17.00 -3.94 -15.96
C ALA A 256 16.79 -5.47 -16.08
N VAL A 257 15.56 -5.90 -16.32
CA VAL A 257 15.15 -7.31 -16.37
C VAL A 257 15.01 -7.83 -17.80
N GLY A 258 14.67 -6.94 -18.75
CA GLY A 258 14.40 -7.23 -20.16
C GLY A 258 15.64 -7.17 -21.01
#